data_AF-A0A5S3SA33-F1
#
_entry.id   AF-A0A5S3SA33-F1
#
_cell.length_a   1.000
_cell.length_b   1.000
_cell.length_c   1.000
_cell.angle_alpha   90.00
_cell.angle_beta   90.00
_cell.angle_gamma   90.00
#
_symmetry.space_group_name_H-M   'P 1'
#
loop_
_entity.id
_entity.type
_entity.pdbx_description
1 polymer ?
#
loop_
_entity_poly.entity_id
_entity_poly.type
_entity_poly.pdbx_seq_one_letter_code
_entity_poly.pdbx_strand_id
1 'polypeptide(L)'
;HDSKVANELIELLPEGDFVIADKGYDSEVIRNKVRERNSSPVIPRKKNSKTGNGDIDWCLYKYRHLVENAFARLKHFRAIATRYDKLKLQFESM
;
A
#
# COMPACT_ATOMS: atom_id res chain seq x y z
N HIS A 1 -11.53 -7.17 -5.21
CA HIS A 1 -10.07 -6.96 -5.09
C HIS A 1 -9.86 -5.46 -4.89
N ASP A 2 -9.00 -5.06 -3.96
CA ASP A 2 -8.93 -3.75 -3.29
C ASP A 2 -8.81 -2.50 -4.19
N SER A 3 -8.66 -2.69 -5.51
CA SER A 3 -8.68 -1.62 -6.51
C SER A 3 -10.01 -0.88 -6.65
N LYS A 4 -11.14 -1.49 -6.24
CA LYS A 4 -12.46 -0.81 -6.31
C LYS A 4 -12.60 0.33 -5.30
N VAL A 5 -12.09 0.15 -4.08
CA VAL A 5 -12.20 1.12 -2.98
C VAL A 5 -11.13 2.23 -3.08
N ALA A 6 -10.04 1.96 -3.81
CA ALA A 6 -8.97 2.95 -4.03
C ALA A 6 -9.50 4.27 -4.60
N ASN A 7 -10.53 4.21 -5.44
CA ASN A 7 -11.17 5.37 -6.04
C ASN A 7 -11.87 6.29 -5.03
N GLU A 8 -12.52 5.72 -4.01
CA GLU A 8 -13.19 6.46 -2.93
C GLU A 8 -12.16 6.97 -1.92
N LEU A 9 -11.11 6.18 -1.66
CA LEU A 9 -10.03 6.59 -0.77
C LEU A 9 -9.26 7.78 -1.33
N ILE A 10 -8.94 7.77 -2.63
CA ILE A 10 -8.33 8.93 -3.30
C ILE A 10 -9.22 10.15 -3.13
N GLU A 11 -10.54 9.98 -3.07
CA GLU A 11 -11.47 11.10 -2.89
C GLU A 11 -11.40 11.74 -1.48
N LEU A 12 -11.00 10.96 -0.49
CA LEU A 12 -10.88 11.38 0.90
C LEU A 12 -9.47 11.83 1.27
N LEU A 13 -8.49 11.65 0.38
CA LEU A 13 -7.12 12.10 0.63
C LEU A 13 -7.06 13.63 0.72
N PRO A 14 -6.25 14.17 1.65
CA PRO A 14 -5.92 15.59 1.65
C PRO A 14 -5.17 15.96 0.36
N GLU A 15 -5.18 17.25 0.03
CA GLU A 15 -4.39 17.77 -1.09
C GLU A 15 -2.90 17.46 -0.88
N GLY A 16 -2.25 17.06 -1.96
CA GLY A 16 -0.82 16.76 -1.95
C GLY A 16 -0.28 16.64 -3.36
N ASP A 17 0.99 16.98 -3.55
CA ASP A 17 1.62 17.02 -4.86
C ASP A 17 1.83 15.61 -5.44
N PHE A 18 1.95 14.60 -4.58
CA PHE A 18 2.29 13.23 -4.98
C PHE A 18 1.46 12.19 -4.24
N VAL A 19 1.02 11.17 -4.97
CA VAL A 19 0.35 9.99 -4.40
C VAL A 19 1.22 8.76 -4.62
N ILE A 20 1.72 8.19 -3.52
CA ILE A 20 2.55 7.00 -3.53
C ILE A 20 1.67 5.79 -3.22
N ALA A 21 1.68 4.79 -4.10
CA ALA A 21 0.92 3.56 -3.88
C ALA A 21 1.70 2.32 -4.32
N ASP A 22 1.28 1.17 -3.79
CA ASP A 22 1.90 -0.09 -4.16
C ASP A 22 1.63 -0.48 -5.63
N LYS A 23 2.51 -1.31 -6.20
CA LYS A 23 2.42 -1.84 -7.56
C LYS A 23 1.09 -2.58 -7.83
N GLY A 24 0.46 -3.14 -6.79
CA GLY A 24 -0.88 -3.73 -6.91
C GLY A 24 -1.95 -2.76 -7.42
N TYR A 25 -1.76 -1.46 -7.19
CA TYR A 25 -2.66 -0.37 -7.61
C TYR A 25 -2.33 0.20 -9.00
N ASP A 26 -1.49 -0.48 -9.78
CA ASP A 26 -1.24 -0.11 -11.17
C ASP A 26 -2.50 -0.29 -12.03
N SER A 27 -3.27 0.80 -12.14
CA SER A 27 -4.48 0.93 -12.94
C SER A 27 -4.53 2.35 -13.51
N GLU A 28 -4.80 2.49 -14.81
CA GLU A 28 -4.94 3.81 -15.44
C GLU A 28 -6.10 4.61 -14.82
N VAL A 29 -7.18 3.96 -14.36
CA VAL A 29 -8.29 4.62 -13.68
C VAL A 29 -7.82 5.33 -12.41
N ILE A 30 -6.98 4.63 -11.62
CA ILE A 30 -6.42 5.17 -10.37
C ILE A 30 -5.46 6.34 -10.68
N ARG A 31 -4.59 6.17 -11.68
CA ARG A 31 -3.65 7.24 -12.10
C ARG A 31 -4.39 8.48 -12.59
N ASN A 32 -5.46 8.33 -13.35
CA ASN A 32 -6.25 9.45 -13.87
C ASN A 32 -6.94 10.21 -12.74
N LYS A 33 -7.55 9.52 -11.77
CA LYS A 33 -8.13 10.18 -10.58
C LYS A 33 -7.09 10.99 -9.79
N VAL A 34 -5.88 10.46 -9.65
CA VAL A 34 -4.78 11.16 -8.97
C VAL A 34 -4.42 12.44 -9.74
N ARG A 35 -4.33 12.37 -11.07
CA ARG A 35 -4.06 13.54 -11.93
C ARG A 35 -5.20 14.56 -11.91
N GLU A 36 -6.46 14.12 -11.89
CA GLU A 36 -7.64 14.99 -11.76
C GLU A 36 -7.63 15.80 -10.46
N ARG A 37 -6.94 15.29 -9.42
CA ARG A 37 -6.71 15.99 -8.15
C ARG A 37 -5.47 16.88 -8.13
N ASN A 38 -4.86 17.14 -9.29
CA ASN A 38 -3.59 17.87 -9.41
C ASN A 38 -2.41 17.20 -8.69
N SER A 39 -2.48 15.89 -8.46
CA SER A 39 -1.40 15.12 -7.85
C SER A 39 -0.69 14.24 -8.89
N SER A 40 0.59 13.95 -8.65
CA SER A 40 1.38 13.06 -9.50
C SER A 40 1.40 11.62 -8.95
N PRO A 41 1.00 10.61 -9.74
CA PRO A 41 0.98 9.21 -9.28
C PRO A 41 2.36 8.56 -9.29
N VAL A 42 2.92 8.29 -8.11
CA VAL A 42 4.17 7.55 -7.89
C VAL A 42 3.83 6.07 -7.63
N ILE A 43 3.39 5.39 -8.69
CA ILE A 43 2.93 4.00 -8.64
C ILE A 43 3.74 3.20 -9.66
N PRO A 44 4.50 2.15 -9.27
CA PRO A 44 5.19 1.29 -10.22
C PRO A 44 4.22 0.54 -11.13
N ARG A 45 4.51 0.54 -12.43
CA ARG A 45 3.81 -0.25 -13.43
C ARG A 45 4.20 -1.72 -13.35
N LYS A 46 3.26 -2.60 -13.72
CA LYS A 46 3.49 -4.04 -13.89
C LYS A 46 4.47 -4.30 -15.03
N LYS A 47 5.24 -5.40 -14.94
CA LYS A 47 6.28 -5.74 -15.94
C LYS A 47 5.72 -5.88 -17.37
N ASN A 48 4.43 -6.19 -17.49
CA ASN A 48 3.75 -6.38 -18.77
C ASN A 48 3.11 -5.09 -19.30
N SER A 49 3.35 -3.93 -18.65
CA SER A 49 2.81 -2.65 -19.10
C SER A 49 3.58 -2.15 -20.32
N LYS A 50 2.85 -1.58 -21.30
CA LYS A 50 3.45 -0.97 -22.50
C LYS A 50 4.30 0.25 -22.15
N THR A 51 3.92 0.95 -21.08
CA THR A 51 4.66 2.07 -20.51
C THR A 51 5.55 1.54 -19.39
N GLY A 52 6.85 1.81 -19.46
CA GLY A 52 7.81 1.45 -18.42
C GLY A 52 7.72 2.37 -17.19
N ASN A 53 8.67 2.22 -16.26
CA ASN A 53 8.76 3.01 -15.02
C ASN A 53 9.82 4.13 -15.09
N GLY A 54 10.07 4.68 -16.29
CA GLY A 54 11.12 5.69 -16.50
C GLY A 54 10.78 7.05 -15.92
N ASP A 55 9.49 7.32 -15.71
CA ASP A 55 8.90 8.56 -15.19
C ASP A 55 8.72 8.56 -13.66
N ILE A 56 9.08 7.45 -12.98
CA ILE A 56 8.85 7.29 -11.55
C ILE A 56 10.03 7.81 -10.75
N ASP A 57 9.75 8.70 -9.80
CA ASP A 57 10.70 9.06 -8.76
C ASP A 57 10.84 7.91 -7.75
N TRP A 58 11.92 7.14 -7.91
CA TRP A 58 12.26 6.03 -7.03
C TRP A 58 12.67 6.47 -5.62
N CYS A 59 13.20 7.68 -5.46
CA CYS A 59 13.51 8.23 -4.15
C CYS A 59 12.21 8.50 -3.38
N LEU A 60 11.21 9.05 -4.06
CA LEU A 60 9.90 9.27 -3.46
C LEU A 60 9.17 7.96 -3.19
N TYR A 61 9.23 6.99 -4.11
CA TYR A 61 8.63 5.67 -3.92
C TYR A 61 9.20 4.93 -2.70
N LYS A 62 10.48 5.15 -2.33
CA LYS A 62 11.08 4.53 -1.15
C LYS A 62 10.31 4.89 0.12
N TYR A 63 9.77 6.10 0.28
CA TYR A 63 9.08 6.52 1.51
C TYR A 63 7.85 5.67 1.88
N ARG A 64 7.34 4.86 0.96
CA ARG A 64 6.29 3.86 1.23
C ARG A 64 6.64 2.94 2.40
N HIS A 65 7.93 2.65 2.64
CA HIS A 65 8.38 1.81 3.76
C HIS A 65 7.99 2.38 5.13
N LEU A 66 7.84 3.70 5.28
CA LEU A 66 7.44 4.33 6.54
C LEU A 66 6.00 3.92 6.92
N VAL A 67 5.12 3.92 5.92
CA VAL A 67 3.72 3.50 6.07
C VAL A 67 3.66 1.98 6.28
N GLU A 68 4.45 1.19 5.56
CA GLU A 68 4.54 -0.26 5.78
C GLU A 68 5.00 -0.61 7.19
N ASN A 69 6.00 0.09 7.72
CA ASN A 69 6.49 -0.08 9.09
C ASN A 69 5.40 0.25 10.13
N ALA A 70 4.62 1.31 9.91
CA ALA A 70 3.48 1.63 10.77
C ALA A 70 2.44 0.51 10.78
N PHE A 71 2.05 -0.01 9.61
CA PHE A 71 1.13 -1.14 9.52
C PHE A 71 1.71 -2.44 10.10
N ALA A 72 3.01 -2.69 9.94
CA ALA A 72 3.68 -3.84 10.54
C ALA A 72 3.60 -3.78 12.08
N ARG A 73 3.83 -2.60 12.67
CA ARG A 73 3.66 -2.38 14.12
C ARG A 73 2.21 -2.59 14.56
N LEU A 74 1.24 -2.05 13.82
CA LEU A 74 -0.19 -2.27 14.11
C LEU A 74 -0.56 -3.76 14.06
N LYS A 75 -0.05 -4.50 13.07
CA LYS A 75 -0.24 -5.96 12.97
C LYS A 75 0.40 -6.70 14.13
N HIS A 76 1.59 -6.27 14.58
CA HIS A 76 2.26 -6.84 15.74
C HIS A 76 1.40 -6.66 17.01
N PHE A 77 0.89 -5.46 17.27
CA PHE A 77 0.00 -5.21 18.40
C PHE A 77 -1.32 -5.98 18.29
N ARG A 78 -1.89 -6.09 17.09
CA ARG A 78 -3.08 -6.91 16.86
C ARG A 78 -2.82 -8.38 17.19
N ALA A 79 -1.68 -8.94 16.78
CA ALA A 79 -1.30 -10.33 17.09
C ALA A 79 -1.19 -10.55 18.61
N ILE A 80 -0.58 -9.62 19.34
CA ILE A 80 -0.49 -9.66 20.81
C ILE A 80 -1.90 -9.58 21.43
N ALA A 81 -2.71 -8.60 21.02
CA ALA A 81 -4.04 -8.36 21.60
C ALA A 81 -5.04 -9.49 21.31
N THR A 82 -4.93 -10.16 20.15
CA THR A 82 -5.82 -11.25 19.73
C THR A 82 -5.33 -12.65 20.15
N ARG A 83 -4.18 -12.75 20.81
CA ARG A 83 -3.61 -13.99 21.38
C ARG A 83 -3.84 -15.25 20.53
N TYR A 84 -3.39 -15.21 19.27
CA TYR A 84 -3.08 -16.41 18.47
C TYR A 84 -1.71 -17.01 18.81
N ASP A 85 -1.20 -16.75 20.02
CA ASP A 85 -0.09 -17.52 20.56
C ASP A 85 -0.61 -18.92 20.88
N LYS A 86 -0.37 -19.82 19.93
CA LYS A 86 -0.59 -21.26 20.08
C LYS A 86 0.06 -21.71 21.37
N LEU A 87 -0.81 -21.91 22.35
CA LEU A 87 -0.80 -22.94 23.38
C LEU A 87 0.45 -23.86 23.33
N LYS A 88 1.51 -23.46 24.02
CA LYS A 88 2.60 -24.34 24.50
C LYS A 88 2.11 -25.33 25.58
N LEU A 89 0.85 -25.78 25.56
CA LEU A 89 0.28 -26.75 26.52
C LEU A 89 0.06 -28.16 25.94
N GLN A 90 0.68 -28.49 24.82
CA GLN A 90 0.54 -29.83 24.21
C GLN A 90 1.87 -30.57 24.02
N PHE A 91 2.87 -30.25 24.85
CA PHE A 91 4.08 -31.07 25.03
C PHE A 91 4.21 -31.64 26.45
N GLU A 92 3.13 -31.62 27.23
CA GLU A 92 2.93 -32.59 28.32
C GLU A 92 1.99 -33.68 27.82
N SER A 93 2.55 -34.58 27.03
CA SER A 93 2.07 -35.96 26.98
C SER A 93 3.29 -36.81 27.32
N MET A 94 3.49 -36.95 28.64
CA MET A 94 3.99 -38.18 29.23
C MET A 94 3.20 -39.38 28.72
#